data_AF-A0A930AIU0-F1
#
_entry.id   AF-A0A930AIU0-F1
#
_cell.length_a   1.000
_cell.length_b   1.000
_cell.length_c   1.000
_cell.angle_alpha   90.00
_cell.angle_beta   90.00
_cell.angle_gamma   90.00
#
_symmetry.space_group_name_H-M   'P 1'
#
loop_
_entity.id
_entity.type
_entity.pdbx_description
1 polymer ?
#
loop_
_entity_poly.entity_id
_entity_poly.type
_entity_poly.pdbx_seq_one_letter_code
_entity_poly.pdbx_strand_id
1 'polypeptide(L)'
;MKEEAYEADLFKLLVRISREGLSIGVHLLVTAGRQSNLRAQFYANFKHQLSLPQNDFGEVRSIVGSTPLAKTMEDIKGRALMKRDEVDVIQLALPVAGANDAQVLNNLRQEVASLQEAWTGQRPSAIPMVPEELSKDVFYQAYGIQELLQQEVIPMGLDMENVQPVGWQTHQGPFVYVAGEKEEQKLAITEHIFEMSKQMDKKVVLLAPLY
;
A
#
# COMPACT_ATOMS: atom_id res chain seq x y z
N MET A 1 8.07 -8.18 -11.07
CA MET A 1 8.93 -7.74 -9.95
C MET A 1 10.41 -7.90 -10.21
N LYS A 2 10.91 -8.86 -11.02
CA LYS A 2 12.30 -8.74 -11.46
C LYS A 2 12.39 -7.53 -12.39
N GLU A 3 13.35 -6.64 -12.15
CA GLU A 3 13.75 -5.47 -12.98
C GLU A 3 13.12 -4.11 -12.68
N GLU A 4 12.47 -3.92 -11.52
CA GLU A 4 12.01 -2.58 -11.10
C GLU A 4 12.99 -1.94 -10.11
N ALA A 5 13.23 -0.63 -10.25
CA ALA A 5 14.20 0.12 -9.43
C ALA A 5 13.93 0.01 -7.92
N TYR A 6 12.67 -0.19 -7.52
CA TYR A 6 12.25 -0.28 -6.12
C TYR A 6 12.30 -1.71 -5.54
N GLU A 7 12.61 -2.75 -6.34
CA GLU A 7 12.56 -4.15 -5.91
C GLU A 7 13.43 -4.39 -4.67
N ALA A 8 14.65 -3.84 -4.67
CA ALA A 8 15.61 -4.06 -3.60
C ALA A 8 15.11 -3.48 -2.26
N ASP A 9 14.54 -2.28 -2.27
CA ASP A 9 14.09 -1.61 -1.06
C ASP A 9 12.75 -2.16 -0.58
N LEU A 10 11.83 -2.50 -1.49
CA LEU A 10 10.62 -3.24 -1.15
C LEU A 10 10.97 -4.59 -0.50
N PHE A 11 11.93 -5.32 -1.05
CA PHE A 11 12.33 -6.60 -0.49
C PHE A 11 12.96 -6.44 0.92
N LYS A 12 13.79 -5.42 1.14
CA LYS A 12 14.31 -5.10 2.49
C LYS A 12 13.16 -4.81 3.47
N LEU A 13 12.15 -4.05 3.04
CA LEU A 13 10.97 -3.75 3.85
C LEU A 13 10.19 -5.02 4.19
N LEU A 14 9.91 -5.88 3.20
CA LEU A 14 9.20 -7.15 3.43
C LEU A 14 9.92 -8.06 4.42
N VAL A 15 11.25 -8.18 4.32
CA VAL A 15 12.06 -8.95 5.29
C VAL A 15 12.00 -8.34 6.69
N ARG A 16 12.02 -7.00 6.78
CA ARG A 16 11.87 -6.32 8.07
C ARG A 16 10.51 -6.59 8.68
N ILE A 17 9.43 -6.45 7.91
CA ILE A 17 8.06 -6.75 8.37
C ILE A 17 7.92 -8.22 8.76
N SER A 18 8.48 -9.16 8.00
CA SER A 18 8.36 -10.58 8.34
C SER A 18 9.05 -10.95 9.66
N ARG A 19 10.09 -10.19 10.05
CA ARG A 19 10.80 -10.38 11.33
C ARG A 19 10.19 -9.60 12.49
N GLU A 20 9.84 -8.34 12.27
CA GLU A 20 9.48 -7.38 13.33
C GLU A 20 7.98 -7.08 13.40
N GLY A 21 7.22 -7.33 12.33
CA GLY A 21 5.81 -6.93 12.23
C GLY A 21 4.92 -7.58 13.29
N LEU A 22 5.20 -8.84 13.64
CA LEU A 22 4.36 -9.60 14.57
C LEU A 22 4.25 -8.94 15.96
N SER A 23 5.32 -8.31 16.46
CA SER A 23 5.32 -7.67 17.78
C SER A 23 4.47 -6.40 17.85
N ILE A 24 4.13 -5.82 16.69
CA ILE A 24 3.32 -4.61 16.54
C ILE A 24 1.98 -4.88 15.85
N GLY A 25 1.59 -6.15 15.68
CA GLY A 25 0.30 -6.54 15.08
C GLY A 25 0.26 -6.44 13.55
N VAL A 26 1.40 -6.37 12.87
CA VAL A 26 1.50 -6.38 11.41
C VAL A 26 1.82 -7.79 10.92
N HIS A 27 0.99 -8.32 10.01
CA HIS A 27 1.10 -9.68 9.50
C HIS A 27 1.34 -9.70 7.99
N LEU A 28 2.04 -10.74 7.51
CA LEU A 28 2.23 -10.98 6.08
C LEU A 28 1.58 -12.31 5.68
N LEU A 29 0.78 -12.26 4.62
CA LEU A 29 0.28 -13.43 3.91
C LEU A 29 0.85 -13.40 2.50
N VAL A 30 1.61 -14.45 2.14
CA VAL A 30 2.31 -14.52 0.85
C VAL A 30 1.95 -15.80 0.13
N THR A 31 1.59 -15.67 -1.15
CA THR A 31 1.41 -16.78 -2.07
C THR A 31 2.52 -16.76 -3.11
N ALA A 32 3.13 -17.91 -3.39
CA ALA A 32 4.14 -18.05 -4.43
C ALA A 32 3.94 -19.36 -5.18
N GLY A 33 4.18 -19.36 -6.49
CA GLY A 33 4.09 -20.58 -7.30
C GLY A 33 5.16 -21.62 -6.96
N ARG A 34 6.31 -21.19 -6.44
CA ARG A 34 7.38 -22.05 -5.90
C ARG A 34 8.05 -21.36 -4.73
N GLN A 35 8.50 -22.12 -3.73
CA GLN A 35 9.22 -21.54 -2.59
C GLN A 35 10.60 -21.03 -3.04
N SER A 36 11.20 -21.69 -4.03
CA SER A 36 12.47 -21.28 -4.65
C SER A 36 12.42 -19.90 -5.33
N ASN A 37 11.23 -19.36 -5.64
CA ASN A 37 11.08 -17.98 -6.11
C ASN A 37 11.24 -16.93 -5.00
N LEU A 38 11.16 -17.35 -3.74
CA LEU A 38 11.33 -16.51 -2.58
C LEU A 38 12.76 -16.65 -2.06
N ARG A 39 13.37 -15.54 -1.64
CA ARG A 39 14.72 -15.56 -1.04
C ARG A 39 14.64 -16.17 0.37
N ALA A 40 15.60 -17.03 0.72
CA ALA A 40 15.59 -17.79 1.99
C ALA A 40 15.41 -16.93 3.24
N GLN A 41 16.09 -15.79 3.30
CA GLN A 41 15.97 -14.82 4.40
C GLN A 41 14.55 -14.27 4.61
N PHE A 42 13.68 -14.35 3.60
CA PHE A 42 12.30 -13.89 3.70
C PHE A 42 11.39 -14.98 4.25
N TYR A 43 11.38 -16.17 3.63
CA TYR A 43 10.49 -17.26 4.06
C TYR A 43 10.95 -17.94 5.35
N ALA A 44 12.20 -17.77 5.77
CA ALA A 44 12.69 -18.26 7.07
C ALA A 44 11.91 -17.68 8.26
N ASN A 45 11.28 -16.50 8.10
CA ASN A 45 10.46 -15.88 9.13
C ASN A 45 9.00 -16.36 9.13
N PHE A 46 8.59 -17.22 8.19
CA PHE A 46 7.22 -17.70 8.10
C PHE A 46 6.97 -18.88 9.05
N LYS A 47 6.28 -18.60 10.16
CA LYS A 47 5.87 -19.60 11.15
C LYS A 47 4.91 -20.63 10.57
N HIS A 48 3.91 -20.17 9.82
CA HIS A 48 2.90 -21.02 9.22
C HIS A 48 3.12 -21.09 7.72
N GLN A 49 3.33 -22.32 7.23
CA GLN A 49 3.52 -22.60 5.82
C GLN A 49 2.68 -23.83 5.45
N LEU A 50 2.10 -23.78 4.26
CA LEU A 50 1.36 -24.88 3.67
C LEU A 50 1.69 -24.94 2.18
N SER A 51 1.51 -26.11 1.59
CA SER A 51 1.71 -26.33 0.16
C SER A 51 0.50 -27.02 -0.44
N LEU A 52 -0.07 -26.41 -1.48
CA LEU A 52 -1.04 -27.05 -2.37
C LEU A 52 -0.29 -28.04 -3.29
N PRO A 53 -0.99 -28.92 -4.04
CA PRO A 53 -0.38 -29.75 -5.07
C PRO A 53 0.66 -29.00 -5.93
N GLN A 54 1.88 -29.53 -5.92
CA GLN A 54 3.00 -29.05 -6.73
C GLN A 54 3.44 -30.15 -7.67
N ASN A 55 3.96 -29.74 -8.83
CA ASN A 55 4.52 -30.68 -9.82
C ASN A 55 5.76 -31.42 -9.29
N ASP A 56 6.53 -30.79 -8.39
CA ASP A 56 7.72 -31.36 -7.79
C ASP A 56 7.51 -31.60 -6.28
N PHE A 57 7.60 -32.86 -5.85
CA PHE A 57 7.50 -33.23 -4.43
C PHE A 57 8.67 -32.70 -3.60
N GLY A 58 9.81 -32.37 -4.22
CA GLY A 58 10.95 -31.72 -3.58
C GLY A 58 10.58 -30.34 -3.02
N GLU A 59 9.84 -29.53 -3.79
CA GLU A 59 9.32 -28.23 -3.36
C GLU A 59 8.29 -28.36 -2.23
N VAL A 60 7.47 -29.41 -2.25
CA VAL A 60 6.55 -29.70 -1.12
C VAL A 60 7.36 -29.98 0.14
N ARG A 61 8.40 -30.80 0.05
CA ARG A 61 9.25 -31.17 1.19
C ARG A 61 10.05 -30.00 1.76
N SER A 62 10.46 -29.03 0.94
CA SER A 62 11.15 -27.84 1.45
C SER A 62 10.23 -26.94 2.27
N ILE A 63 8.92 -27.00 2.02
CA ILE A 63 7.90 -26.22 2.74
C ILE A 63 7.44 -26.94 4.02
N VAL A 64 6.96 -28.18 3.91
CA VAL A 64 6.34 -28.89 5.05
C VAL A 64 7.27 -29.90 5.75
N GLY A 65 8.48 -30.09 5.24
CA GLY A 65 9.45 -31.07 5.74
C GLY A 65 9.36 -32.44 5.06
N SER A 66 10.24 -33.35 5.47
CA SER A 66 10.30 -34.71 4.95
C SER A 66 9.07 -35.51 5.37
N THR A 67 8.20 -35.82 4.41
CA THR A 67 6.99 -36.63 4.63
C THR A 67 6.72 -37.54 3.42
N PRO A 68 6.17 -38.75 3.61
CA PRO A 68 5.65 -39.56 2.51
C PRO A 68 4.46 -38.90 1.81
N LEU A 69 3.69 -38.07 2.53
CA LEU A 69 2.48 -37.41 2.02
C LEU A 69 2.77 -36.48 0.84
N ALA A 70 3.99 -35.96 0.73
CA ALA A 70 4.41 -35.12 -0.39
C ALA A 70 4.34 -35.83 -1.74
N LYS A 71 4.41 -37.18 -1.76
CA LYS A 71 4.29 -37.98 -2.99
C LYS A 71 2.89 -38.50 -3.24
N THR A 72 2.07 -38.60 -2.19
CA THR A 72 0.76 -39.26 -2.23
C THR A 72 -0.41 -38.28 -2.12
N MET A 73 -0.14 -36.97 -2.09
CA MET A 73 -1.18 -35.96 -2.06
C MET A 73 -1.97 -35.97 -3.36
N GLU A 74 -3.28 -36.04 -3.25
CA GLU A 74 -4.21 -36.00 -4.38
C GLU A 74 -4.31 -34.59 -4.97
N ASP A 75 -4.45 -34.52 -6.29
CA ASP A 75 -4.66 -33.27 -7.03
C ASP A 75 -6.12 -32.83 -6.97
N ILE A 76 -6.54 -32.35 -5.80
CA ILE A 76 -7.87 -31.80 -5.54
C ILE A 76 -7.73 -30.31 -5.25
N LYS A 77 -8.53 -29.46 -5.91
CA LYS A 77 -8.55 -28.02 -5.64
C LYS A 77 -8.82 -27.76 -4.15
N GLY A 78 -7.96 -26.96 -3.52
CA GLY A 78 -8.04 -26.63 -2.09
C GLY A 78 -7.44 -27.69 -1.15
N ARG A 79 -6.98 -28.84 -1.66
CA ARG A 79 -6.15 -29.78 -0.90
C ARG A 79 -4.80 -29.14 -0.61
N ALA A 80 -4.29 -29.31 0.60
CA ALA A 80 -2.95 -28.86 0.94
C ALA A 80 -2.32 -29.75 2.02
N LEU A 81 -0.99 -29.70 2.10
CA LEU A 81 -0.24 -30.16 3.26
C LEU A 81 0.14 -28.96 4.12
N MET A 82 -0.02 -29.08 5.44
CA MET A 82 0.39 -28.05 6.39
C MET A 82 1.23 -28.70 7.49
N LYS A 83 2.37 -28.07 7.79
CA LYS A 83 3.19 -28.51 8.93
C LYS A 83 2.64 -27.90 10.22
N ARG A 84 2.20 -28.76 11.14
CA ARG A 84 1.87 -28.43 12.53
C ARG A 84 2.88 -29.17 13.43
N ASP A 85 2.41 -29.97 14.39
CA ASP A 85 3.26 -30.92 15.11
C ASP A 85 3.72 -32.04 14.16
N GLU A 86 2.79 -32.53 13.35
CA GLU A 86 3.04 -33.43 12.21
C GLU A 86 2.62 -32.75 10.90
N VAL A 87 2.86 -33.41 9.76
CA VAL A 87 2.36 -32.94 8.47
C VAL A 87 0.94 -33.46 8.29
N ASP A 88 -0.02 -32.55 8.31
CA ASP A 88 -1.44 -32.86 8.12
C ASP A 88 -1.87 -32.63 6.67
N VAL A 89 -2.78 -33.48 6.20
CA VAL A 89 -3.53 -33.26 4.98
C VAL A 89 -4.78 -32.45 5.31
N ILE A 90 -4.89 -31.25 4.76
CA ILE A 90 -6.03 -30.34 4.99
C ILE A 90 -6.80 -30.09 3.71
N GLN A 91 -8.07 -29.69 3.86
CA GLN A 91 -8.90 -29.20 2.77
C GLN A 91 -9.36 -27.78 3.12
N LEU A 92 -8.99 -26.81 2.28
CA LEU A 92 -9.37 -25.43 2.46
C LEU A 92 -10.87 -25.26 2.18
N ALA A 93 -11.55 -24.55 3.08
CA ALA A 93 -12.94 -24.18 2.89
C ALA A 93 -13.06 -23.13 1.78
N LEU A 94 -14.21 -23.15 1.09
CA LEU A 94 -14.60 -22.02 0.25
C LEU A 94 -14.91 -20.81 1.14
N PRO A 95 -14.66 -19.58 0.67
CA PRO A 95 -14.93 -18.37 1.45
C PRO A 95 -16.43 -18.21 1.74
N VAL A 96 -17.30 -18.74 0.89
CA VAL A 96 -18.76 -18.80 1.03
C VAL A 96 -19.29 -20.10 0.43
N ALA A 97 -20.48 -20.53 0.84
CA ALA A 97 -21.13 -21.70 0.25
C ALA A 97 -21.55 -21.45 -1.21
N GLY A 98 -21.42 -22.46 -2.06
CA GLY A 98 -21.87 -22.43 -3.45
C GLY A 98 -21.60 -23.76 -4.15
N ALA A 99 -22.51 -24.20 -5.03
CA ALA A 99 -22.36 -25.48 -5.73
C ALA A 99 -21.42 -25.40 -6.95
N ASN A 100 -21.11 -24.19 -7.42
CA ASN A 100 -20.20 -23.93 -8.53
C ASN A 100 -19.56 -22.54 -8.40
N ASP A 101 -18.53 -22.28 -9.21
CA ASP A 101 -17.73 -21.04 -9.15
C ASP A 101 -18.57 -19.77 -9.34
N ALA A 102 -19.59 -19.80 -10.20
CA ALA A 102 -20.47 -18.65 -10.42
C ALA A 102 -21.32 -18.32 -9.18
N GLN A 103 -21.85 -19.35 -8.51
CA GLN A 103 -22.57 -19.16 -7.24
C GLN A 103 -21.64 -18.67 -6.13
N VAL A 104 -20.43 -19.24 -6.00
CA VAL A 104 -19.45 -18.78 -5.02
C VAL A 104 -19.11 -17.31 -5.24
N LEU A 105 -18.89 -16.88 -6.48
CA LEU A 105 -18.58 -15.48 -6.80
C LEU A 105 -19.74 -14.53 -6.44
N ASN A 106 -20.97 -14.91 -6.78
CA ASN A 106 -22.14 -14.07 -6.48
C ASN A 106 -22.41 -13.98 -4.99
N ASN A 107 -22.33 -15.11 -4.27
CA ASN A 107 -22.52 -15.14 -2.82
C ASN A 107 -21.41 -14.36 -2.10
N LEU A 108 -20.17 -14.41 -2.62
CA LEU A 108 -19.05 -13.65 -2.04
C LEU A 108 -19.27 -12.14 -2.18
N ARG A 109 -19.80 -11.68 -3.31
CA ARG A 109 -20.18 -10.27 -3.49
C ARG A 109 -21.27 -9.83 -2.52
N GLN A 110 -22.27 -10.68 -2.29
CA GLN A 110 -23.34 -10.42 -1.32
C GLN A 110 -22.80 -10.38 0.11
N GLU A 111 -21.92 -11.31 0.48
CA GLU A 111 -21.29 -11.36 1.81
C GLU A 111 -20.47 -10.09 2.07
N VAL A 112 -19.64 -9.66 1.10
CA VAL A 112 -18.86 -8.42 1.21
C VAL A 112 -19.77 -7.20 1.36
N ALA A 113 -20.88 -7.12 0.61
CA ALA A 113 -21.83 -6.02 0.73
C ALA A 113 -22.51 -6.00 2.11
N SER A 114 -22.91 -7.17 2.61
CA SER A 114 -23.47 -7.33 3.96
C SER A 114 -22.51 -6.87 5.05
N LEU A 115 -21.24 -7.29 4.99
CA LEU A 115 -20.19 -6.83 5.91
C LEU A 115 -19.97 -5.32 5.82
N GLN A 116 -20.06 -4.75 4.60
CA GLN A 116 -19.92 -3.32 4.38
C GLN A 116 -21.07 -2.51 4.98
N GLU A 117 -22.30 -3.01 4.91
CA GLU A 117 -23.50 -2.38 5.48
C GLU A 117 -23.53 -2.51 7.02
N ALA A 118 -23.11 -3.67 7.54
CA ALA A 118 -23.06 -3.92 8.98
C ALA A 118 -22.01 -3.07 9.71
N TRP A 119 -20.93 -2.66 9.01
CA TRP A 119 -19.86 -1.87 9.60
C TRP A 119 -20.16 -0.36 9.57
N THR A 120 -20.56 0.18 10.73
CA THR A 120 -20.81 1.62 10.92
C THR A 120 -19.62 2.39 11.52
N GLY A 121 -18.49 1.72 11.76
CA GLY A 121 -17.28 2.32 12.35
C GLY A 121 -16.39 3.02 11.32
N GLN A 122 -15.31 3.63 11.82
CA GLN A 122 -14.27 4.19 10.96
C GLN A 122 -13.64 3.08 10.09
N ARG A 123 -13.41 3.38 8.81
CA ARG A 123 -12.69 2.51 7.88
C ARG A 123 -11.22 2.93 7.80
N PRO A 124 -10.30 2.00 7.48
CA PRO A 124 -8.92 2.36 7.18
C PRO A 124 -8.87 3.42 6.08
N SER A 125 -8.00 4.42 6.26
CA SER A 125 -7.71 5.39 5.20
C SER A 125 -7.10 4.69 4.00
N ALA A 126 -7.42 5.17 2.79
CA ALA A 126 -6.74 4.73 1.58
C ALA A 126 -5.24 5.04 1.67
N ILE A 127 -4.41 4.26 0.95
CA ILE A 127 -3.00 4.58 0.79
C ILE A 127 -2.95 5.94 0.05
N PRO A 128 -2.34 6.97 0.65
CA PRO A 128 -2.21 8.27 0.00
C PRO A 128 -1.42 8.12 -1.30
N MET A 129 -1.97 8.64 -2.40
CA MET A 129 -1.29 8.69 -3.69
C MET A 129 -1.36 10.11 -4.23
N VAL A 130 -0.27 10.58 -4.83
CA VAL A 130 -0.30 11.83 -5.58
C VAL A 130 -1.14 11.59 -6.84
N PRO A 131 -2.19 12.39 -7.08
CA PRO A 131 -2.97 12.25 -8.31
C PRO A 131 -2.15 12.68 -9.52
N GLU A 132 -2.44 12.11 -10.69
CA GLU A 132 -1.81 12.52 -11.95
C GLU A 132 -2.06 14.01 -12.26
N GLU A 133 -3.26 14.49 -11.96
CA GLU A 133 -3.63 15.89 -12.03
C GLU A 133 -4.09 16.38 -10.65
N LEU A 134 -3.39 17.37 -10.09
CA LEU A 134 -3.72 17.96 -8.81
C LEU A 134 -4.54 19.24 -9.02
N SER A 135 -5.88 19.10 -9.02
CA SER A 135 -6.78 20.25 -9.04
C SER A 135 -6.79 20.98 -7.69
N LYS A 136 -7.16 22.27 -7.67
CA LYS A 136 -7.28 23.04 -6.42
C LYS A 136 -8.23 22.36 -5.42
N ASP A 137 -9.37 21.84 -5.88
CA ASP A 137 -10.35 21.18 -5.01
C ASP A 137 -9.77 19.92 -4.35
N VAL A 138 -9.10 19.06 -5.13
CA VAL A 138 -8.45 17.84 -4.61
C VAL A 138 -7.32 18.22 -3.66
N PHE A 139 -6.54 19.24 -3.99
CA PHE A 139 -5.46 19.74 -3.16
C PHE A 139 -5.98 20.20 -1.79
N TYR A 140 -7.01 21.05 -1.72
CA TYR A 140 -7.51 21.56 -0.45
C TYR A 140 -8.30 20.55 0.40
N GLN A 141 -8.73 19.45 -0.21
CA GLN A 141 -9.32 18.30 0.48
C GLN A 141 -8.28 17.28 0.95
N ALA A 142 -7.02 17.41 0.52
CA ALA A 142 -5.96 16.51 0.94
C ALA A 142 -5.72 16.60 2.45
N TYR A 143 -5.39 15.46 3.04
CA TYR A 143 -5.12 15.34 4.47
C TYR A 143 -4.00 16.29 4.89
N GLY A 144 -4.17 16.97 6.03
CA GLY A 144 -3.18 17.90 6.60
C GLY A 144 -3.20 19.34 6.06
N ILE A 145 -3.89 19.61 4.94
CA ILE A 145 -3.94 20.97 4.37
C ILE A 145 -4.66 21.95 5.31
N GLN A 146 -5.76 21.50 5.92
CA GLN A 146 -6.50 22.32 6.88
C GLN A 146 -5.66 22.68 8.11
N GLU A 147 -4.76 21.80 8.54
CA GLU A 147 -3.84 22.06 9.66
C GLU A 147 -2.78 23.10 9.29
N LEU A 148 -2.23 23.05 8.08
CA LEU A 148 -1.32 24.09 7.57
C LEU A 148 -1.99 25.46 7.53
N LEU A 149 -3.23 25.51 7.05
CA LEU A 149 -4.00 26.75 6.99
C LEU A 149 -4.26 27.34 8.39
N GLN A 150 -4.58 26.50 9.37
CA GLN A 150 -4.72 26.91 10.78
C GLN A 150 -3.42 27.43 11.38
N GLN A 151 -2.28 26.92 10.92
CA GLN A 151 -0.95 27.36 11.32
C GLN A 151 -0.45 28.58 10.53
N GLU A 152 -1.31 29.21 9.73
CA GLU A 152 -0.99 30.35 8.86
C GLU A 152 0.15 30.07 7.86
N VAL A 153 0.28 28.81 7.45
CA VAL A 153 1.23 28.36 6.44
C VAL A 153 0.52 28.33 5.09
N ILE A 154 1.13 28.95 4.07
CA ILE A 154 0.59 28.93 2.71
C ILE A 154 0.90 27.56 2.10
N PRO A 155 -0.10 26.70 1.82
CA PRO A 155 0.16 25.39 1.23
C PRO A 155 0.67 25.55 -0.20
N MET A 156 1.71 24.84 -0.59
CA MET A 156 2.38 24.97 -1.89
C MET A 156 2.23 23.72 -2.77
N GLY A 157 2.04 22.55 -2.17
CA GLY A 157 1.90 21.30 -2.89
C GLY A 157 1.87 20.10 -1.95
N LEU A 158 1.98 18.91 -2.53
CA LEU A 158 2.10 17.64 -1.81
C LEU A 158 3.51 17.08 -2.03
N ASP A 159 4.09 16.52 -0.99
CA ASP A 159 5.30 15.73 -1.06
C ASP A 159 5.07 14.46 -1.89
N MET A 160 6.00 14.13 -2.78
CA MET A 160 5.83 13.01 -3.72
C MET A 160 5.96 11.64 -3.04
N GLU A 161 6.69 11.56 -1.92
CA GLU A 161 6.95 10.29 -1.23
C GLU A 161 5.85 9.97 -0.22
N ASN A 162 5.46 10.96 0.60
CA ASN A 162 4.56 10.77 1.74
C ASN A 162 3.16 11.33 1.50
N VAL A 163 2.95 12.03 0.38
CA VAL A 163 1.69 12.72 0.03
C VAL A 163 1.24 13.65 1.17
N GLN A 164 2.21 14.19 1.90
CA GLN A 164 1.98 15.16 2.96
C GLN A 164 2.06 16.57 2.38
N PRO A 165 1.21 17.48 2.84
CA PRO A 165 1.22 18.81 2.30
C PRO A 165 2.46 19.58 2.75
N VAL A 166 3.08 20.26 1.79
CA VAL A 166 4.22 21.15 2.01
C VAL A 166 3.77 22.58 1.80
N GLY A 167 4.26 23.49 2.63
CA GLY A 167 3.82 24.87 2.61
C GLY A 167 4.91 25.84 3.04
N TRP A 168 4.71 27.10 2.70
CA TRP A 168 5.61 28.18 3.01
C TRP A 168 5.17 28.94 4.27
N GLN A 169 6.10 29.01 5.23
CA GLN A 169 5.92 29.67 6.51
C GLN A 169 6.26 31.17 6.39
N THR A 170 5.25 31.99 6.16
CA THR A 170 5.42 33.44 5.90
C THR A 170 6.06 34.22 7.06
N HIS A 171 6.01 33.70 8.29
CA HIS A 171 6.66 34.32 9.45
C HIS A 171 8.20 34.20 9.43
N GLN A 172 8.76 33.24 8.70
CA GLN A 172 10.21 33.08 8.59
C GLN A 172 10.84 34.11 7.63
N GLY A 173 10.04 34.65 6.72
CA GLY A 173 10.44 35.69 5.80
C GLY A 173 9.33 35.93 4.78
N PRO A 174 9.10 37.19 4.34
CA PRO A 174 8.04 37.52 3.41
C PRO A 174 8.43 37.34 1.94
N PHE A 175 9.67 36.94 1.65
CA PHE A 175 10.22 36.91 0.29
C PHE A 175 10.12 35.53 -0.36
N VAL A 176 9.59 35.47 -1.58
CA VAL A 176 9.58 34.27 -2.43
C VAL A 176 10.13 34.60 -3.82
N TYR A 177 11.01 33.73 -4.30
CA TYR A 177 11.49 33.70 -5.67
C TYR A 177 10.91 32.48 -6.40
N VAL A 178 10.12 32.71 -7.46
CA VAL A 178 9.53 31.64 -8.28
C VAL A 178 10.37 31.48 -9.54
N ALA A 179 11.00 30.32 -9.69
CA ALA A 179 11.83 29.97 -10.84
C ALA A 179 11.29 28.70 -11.51
N GLY A 180 11.38 28.63 -12.82
CA GLY A 180 10.95 27.47 -13.59
C GLY A 180 11.07 27.72 -15.10
N GLU A 181 11.19 26.65 -15.87
CA GLU A 181 11.31 26.73 -17.33
C GLU A 181 9.97 27.03 -18.01
N LYS A 182 8.87 26.54 -17.43
CA LYS A 182 7.52 26.70 -17.99
C LYS A 182 6.83 27.93 -17.41
N GLU A 183 6.50 28.88 -18.28
CA GLU A 183 5.82 30.13 -17.88
C GLU A 183 4.46 29.89 -17.24
N GLU A 184 3.66 28.96 -17.79
CA GLU A 184 2.34 28.61 -17.26
C GLU A 184 2.42 28.14 -15.80
N GLN A 185 3.43 27.35 -15.45
CA GLN A 185 3.63 26.87 -14.07
C GLN A 185 4.07 28.00 -13.14
N LYS A 186 4.98 28.87 -13.59
CA LYS A 186 5.39 30.06 -12.82
C LYS A 186 4.20 30.97 -12.53
N LEU A 187 3.36 31.20 -13.53
CA LEU A 187 2.15 32.01 -13.40
C LEU A 187 1.18 31.38 -12.40
N ALA A 188 0.86 30.09 -12.55
CA ALA A 188 -0.06 29.38 -11.66
C ALA A 188 0.41 29.40 -10.20
N ILE A 189 1.71 29.18 -9.94
CA ILE A 189 2.30 29.25 -8.60
C ILE A 189 2.22 30.68 -8.05
N THR A 190 2.51 31.67 -8.89
CA THR A 190 2.48 33.09 -8.50
C THR A 190 1.08 33.54 -8.12
N GLU A 191 0.08 33.21 -8.95
CA GLU A 191 -1.33 33.48 -8.69
C GLU A 191 -1.79 32.81 -7.40
N HIS A 192 -1.42 31.54 -7.19
CA HIS A 192 -1.74 30.80 -5.97
C HIS A 192 -1.18 31.46 -4.71
N ILE A 193 0.12 31.84 -4.70
CA ILE A 193 0.74 32.53 -3.56
C ILE A 193 0.03 33.88 -3.31
N PHE A 194 -0.28 34.62 -4.36
CA PHE A 194 -0.95 35.90 -4.26
C PHE A 194 -2.36 35.76 -3.67
N GLU A 195 -3.17 34.82 -4.18
CA GLU A 195 -4.51 34.52 -3.66
C GLU A 195 -4.46 34.15 -2.17
N MET A 196 -3.56 33.23 -1.80
CA MET A 196 -3.42 32.77 -0.42
C MET A 196 -2.91 33.85 0.53
N SER A 197 -1.92 34.65 0.10
CA SER A 197 -1.41 35.76 0.92
C SER A 197 -2.49 36.79 1.21
N LYS A 198 -3.36 37.08 0.24
CA LYS A 198 -4.51 37.99 0.42
C LYS A 198 -5.55 37.39 1.37
N GLN A 199 -5.86 36.11 1.23
CA GLN A 199 -6.85 35.42 2.08
C GLN A 199 -6.40 35.34 3.54
N MET A 200 -5.09 35.23 3.78
CA MET A 200 -4.48 35.13 5.11
C MET A 200 -3.96 36.47 5.66
N ASP A 201 -4.21 37.59 4.97
CA ASP A 201 -3.70 38.94 5.30
C ASP A 201 -2.18 38.99 5.57
N LYS A 202 -1.40 38.30 4.72
CA LYS A 202 0.07 38.25 4.83
C LYS A 202 0.73 39.19 3.83
N LYS A 203 1.72 39.96 4.31
CA LYS A 203 2.57 40.79 3.45
C LYS A 203 3.66 39.93 2.82
N VAL A 204 3.57 39.75 1.51
CA VAL A 204 4.49 38.91 0.72
C VAL A 204 5.16 39.76 -0.37
N VAL A 205 6.45 39.53 -0.58
CA VAL A 205 7.24 40.07 -1.69
C VAL A 205 7.53 38.92 -2.65
N LEU A 206 6.93 38.97 -3.83
CA LEU A 206 7.06 37.92 -4.84
C LEU A 206 7.91 38.41 -6.02
N LEU A 207 8.96 37.66 -6.35
CA LEU A 207 9.75 37.85 -7.55
C LEU A 207 9.59 36.63 -8.47
N ALA A 208 9.00 36.84 -9.65
CA ALA A 208 8.84 35.84 -10.69
C ALA A 208 9.31 36.42 -12.03
N PRO A 209 10.62 36.34 -12.37
CA PRO A 209 11.11 36.85 -13.64
C PRO A 209 10.53 36.07 -14.83
N LEU A 210 9.97 36.82 -15.78
CA LEU A 210 9.62 36.36 -17.12
C LEU A 210 10.90 36.41 -17.97
N TYR A 211 11.13 35.38 -18.79
CA TYR A 211 12.20 35.41 -19.80
C TYR A 211 11.57 35.59 -21.16
#